data_AF-A0A8H2S6Q2-F1
#
_entry.id   AF-A0A8H2S6Q2-F1
#
_cell.length_a   1.000
_cell.length_b   1.000
_cell.length_c   1.000
_cell.angle_alpha   90.00
_cell.angle_beta   90.00
_cell.angle_gamma   90.00
#
_symmetry.space_group_name_H-M   'P 1'
#
loop_
_entity.id
_entity.type
_entity.pdbx_description
1 polymer ?
#
loop_
_entity_poly.entity_id
_entity_poly.type
_entity_poly.pdbx_seq_one_letter_code
_entity_poly.pdbx_strand_id
1 'polypeptide(L)'
;MRKIIHFFAFLSVAITLIFVCSNSAEAQESPVDIKTNEKTVSLNIKENGDYYKVYKNDQLLYKGSSKEFKDELTEDIQKYKIGVFQEDKLKNILKVNVANPQQEQTQTTKASLKSTKNLEAAKMEQKVNSSIIESITNDKSVTLSWGELPDKDGIYEIYKNNEKIGETKSLTFTDNEVKPGEEYTYTIKVQTALPQIEQQKIQKKLNDNNIKLNTEEQNEVFNINGSSSTIVKIPNNTETELNKSEELITTEDQTGKFSTKGIPKDNAYSFVYRTFIPYVSVKDPHPRGKGYLKGDNRSFATISNKYRTESDMNVQFANPTSITHYKHIGMSHRCKDSACKNIMESKRASSSGLKHSVYKKSTSALSWIVDHQIAFPFDWSYPDIDYSYNAQLTKYKLKINGNHDGAPNHEFYLISPSGTRFIHSHSVKSKTDFWKLLDRGLLNPWSLTI
;
A
#
# COMPACT_ATOMS: atom_id res chain seq x y z
N MET A 1 70.32 -16.57 -43.56
CA MET A 1 70.30 -15.15 -43.15
C MET A 1 69.19 -14.96 -42.12
N ARG A 2 69.57 -14.42 -40.96
CA ARG A 2 68.68 -14.02 -39.85
C ARG A 2 67.60 -13.04 -40.31
N LYS A 3 66.40 -13.13 -39.73
CA LYS A 3 65.78 -12.04 -38.97
C LYS A 3 64.70 -12.60 -38.03
N ILE A 4 64.79 -12.11 -36.80
CA ILE A 4 64.05 -12.45 -35.58
C ILE A 4 62.77 -11.59 -35.55
N ILE A 5 61.85 -11.91 -34.61
CA ILE A 5 60.91 -11.01 -33.91
C ILE A 5 59.46 -11.11 -34.48
N HIS A 6 58.35 -11.43 -33.77
CA HIS A 6 57.95 -11.24 -32.36
C HIS A 6 57.09 -12.40 -31.79
N PHE A 7 57.19 -12.49 -30.47
CA PHE A 7 56.45 -13.26 -29.48
C PHE A 7 55.00 -12.74 -29.34
N PHE A 8 54.00 -13.62 -29.31
CA PHE A 8 52.72 -13.34 -28.62
C PHE A 8 52.17 -14.63 -28.01
N ALA A 9 52.23 -14.68 -26.68
CA ALA A 9 51.62 -15.70 -25.85
C ALA A 9 50.10 -15.54 -25.89
N PHE A 10 49.35 -16.60 -26.19
CA PHE A 10 47.92 -16.66 -25.89
C PHE A 10 47.70 -17.50 -24.65
N LEU A 11 47.26 -16.78 -23.62
CA LEU A 11 46.96 -17.18 -22.27
C LEU A 11 45.76 -18.14 -22.26
N SER A 12 45.95 -19.29 -21.61
CA SER A 12 44.88 -20.20 -21.17
C SER A 12 43.91 -19.45 -20.26
N VAL A 13 42.68 -19.19 -20.73
CA VAL A 13 41.59 -18.72 -19.87
C VAL A 13 40.99 -19.93 -19.15
N ALA A 14 41.39 -20.10 -17.90
CA ALA A 14 40.71 -20.98 -16.96
C ALA A 14 39.32 -20.40 -16.65
N ILE A 15 38.27 -21.16 -16.94
CA ILE A 15 36.90 -20.83 -16.54
C ILE A 15 36.80 -21.09 -15.03
N THR A 16 36.96 -20.05 -14.22
CA THR A 16 36.57 -20.07 -12.81
C THR A 16 35.05 -20.12 -12.72
N LEU A 17 34.51 -21.30 -12.38
CA LEU A 17 33.16 -21.43 -11.85
C LEU A 17 33.07 -20.57 -10.59
N ILE A 18 32.35 -19.45 -10.67
CA ILE A 18 31.89 -18.74 -9.49
C ILE A 18 30.78 -19.59 -8.89
N PHE A 19 31.14 -20.41 -7.90
CA PHE A 19 30.16 -20.95 -6.96
C PHE A 19 29.57 -19.74 -6.22
N VAL A 20 28.38 -19.32 -6.62
CA VAL A 20 27.55 -18.47 -5.77
C VAL A 20 27.17 -19.36 -4.58
N CYS A 21 27.91 -19.23 -3.49
CA CYS A 21 27.49 -19.75 -2.20
C CYS A 21 26.15 -19.08 -1.87
N SER A 22 25.05 -19.78 -2.13
CA SER A 22 23.80 -19.54 -1.43
C SER A 22 24.10 -19.79 0.04
N ASN A 23 24.38 -18.72 0.79
CA ASN A 23 24.23 -18.77 2.24
C ASN A 23 22.77 -19.11 2.48
N SER A 24 22.48 -20.38 2.74
CA SER A 24 21.24 -20.75 3.42
C SER A 24 21.38 -20.19 4.82
N ALA A 25 21.02 -18.92 4.99
CA ALA A 25 20.69 -18.40 6.30
C ALA A 25 19.57 -19.31 6.81
N GLU A 26 19.87 -20.07 7.84
CA GLU A 26 18.89 -20.88 8.55
C GLU A 26 17.77 -19.92 8.95
N ALA A 27 16.57 -20.13 8.39
CA ALA A 27 15.46 -19.22 8.61
C ALA A 27 15.17 -19.21 10.10
N GLN A 28 15.47 -18.09 10.77
CA GLN A 28 15.22 -17.96 12.19
C GLN A 28 13.73 -18.21 12.44
N GLU A 29 13.42 -19.22 13.25
CA GLU A 29 12.04 -19.56 13.59
C GLU A 29 11.32 -18.36 14.21
N SER A 30 10.04 -18.22 13.90
CA SER A 30 9.20 -17.16 14.46
C SER A 30 9.26 -17.17 15.99
N PRO A 31 9.44 -16.01 16.66
CA PRO A 31 9.56 -15.97 18.11
C PRO A 31 8.23 -16.25 18.84
N VAL A 32 7.11 -16.28 18.11
CA VAL A 32 5.78 -16.63 18.61
C VAL A 32 5.11 -17.56 17.60
N ASP A 33 4.52 -18.67 18.08
CA ASP A 33 3.54 -19.40 17.28
C ASP A 33 2.15 -18.85 17.58
N ILE A 34 1.42 -18.50 16.52
CA ILE A 34 0.02 -18.08 16.61
C ILE A 34 -0.85 -19.26 16.24
N LYS A 35 -1.85 -19.56 17.08
CA LYS A 35 -2.94 -20.47 16.73
C LYS A 35 -4.26 -19.75 16.91
N THR A 36 -5.01 -19.63 15.82
CA THR A 36 -6.36 -19.08 15.84
C THR A 36 -7.38 -20.20 15.68
N ASN A 37 -8.49 -20.08 16.39
CA ASN A 37 -9.75 -20.73 16.05
C ASN A 37 -10.83 -19.65 15.92
N GLU A 38 -12.04 -20.03 15.54
CA GLU A 38 -13.14 -19.11 15.20
C GLU A 38 -13.32 -17.90 16.12
N LYS A 39 -13.00 -17.97 17.43
CA LYS A 39 -13.19 -16.84 18.36
C LYS A 39 -12.01 -16.59 19.30
N THR A 40 -10.95 -17.37 19.22
CA THR A 40 -9.84 -17.26 20.18
C THR A 40 -8.50 -17.31 19.49
N VAL A 41 -7.53 -16.66 20.11
CA VAL A 41 -6.12 -16.75 19.75
C VAL A 41 -5.36 -17.37 20.91
N SER A 42 -4.41 -18.23 20.58
CA SER A 42 -3.37 -18.72 21.49
C SER A 42 -2.01 -18.27 20.96
N LEU A 43 -1.27 -17.54 21.78
CA LEU A 43 0.10 -17.11 21.52
C LEU A 43 1.06 -17.99 22.31
N ASN A 44 1.94 -18.71 21.64
CA ASN A 44 2.98 -19.52 22.26
C ASN A 44 4.34 -18.85 22.05
N ILE A 45 4.88 -18.25 23.11
CA ILE A 45 6.14 -17.52 23.10
C ILE A 45 7.28 -18.54 23.11
N LYS A 46 8.13 -18.53 22.06
CA LYS A 46 9.27 -19.45 21.96
C LYS A 46 10.44 -19.01 22.81
N GLU A 47 10.64 -17.71 22.90
CA GLU A 47 11.75 -17.13 23.63
C GLU A 47 11.67 -17.45 25.14
N ASN A 48 12.81 -17.84 25.72
CA ASN A 48 12.93 -18.08 27.16
C ASN A 48 13.00 -16.77 27.95
N GLY A 49 12.22 -16.70 29.01
CA GLY A 49 12.28 -15.75 30.12
C GLY A 49 11.62 -16.33 31.38
N ASP A 50 11.88 -15.71 32.53
CA ASP A 50 11.31 -16.09 33.83
C ASP A 50 9.82 -15.78 33.91
N TYR A 51 9.40 -14.67 33.30
CA TYR A 51 8.00 -14.29 33.13
C TYR A 51 7.78 -13.38 31.93
N TYR A 52 6.51 -13.25 31.55
CA TYR A 52 6.05 -12.50 30.39
C TYR A 52 4.97 -11.52 30.81
N LYS A 53 4.90 -10.37 30.14
CA LYS A 53 3.76 -9.43 30.23
C LYS A 53 3.12 -9.28 28.85
N VAL A 54 1.81 -9.50 28.73
CA VAL A 54 1.09 -9.33 27.45
C VAL A 54 0.13 -8.15 27.58
N TYR A 55 0.24 -7.21 26.65
CA TYR A 55 -0.59 -6.03 26.54
C TYR A 55 -1.43 -6.10 25.26
N LYS A 56 -2.70 -5.70 25.34
CA LYS A 56 -3.59 -5.48 24.19
C LYS A 56 -4.12 -4.05 24.25
N ASN A 57 -3.93 -3.26 23.19
CA ASN A 57 -4.35 -1.84 23.15
C ASN A 57 -3.99 -1.08 24.44
N ASP A 58 -2.72 -1.17 24.84
CA ASP A 58 -2.13 -0.59 26.07
C ASP A 58 -2.58 -1.21 27.41
N GLN A 59 -3.55 -2.11 27.43
CA GLN A 59 -4.02 -2.78 28.65
C GLN A 59 -3.23 -4.07 28.93
N LEU A 60 -2.67 -4.20 30.14
CA LEU A 60 -2.04 -5.43 30.60
C LEU A 60 -3.09 -6.53 30.82
N LEU A 61 -3.02 -7.59 30.03
CA LEU A 61 -3.92 -8.74 30.13
C LEU A 61 -3.30 -9.91 30.88
N TYR A 62 -1.98 -10.05 30.86
CA TYR A 62 -1.28 -11.19 31.45
C TYR A 62 0.05 -10.80 32.06
N LYS A 63 0.36 -11.36 33.24
CA LYS A 63 1.70 -11.40 33.82
C LYS A 63 1.92 -12.77 34.47
N GLY A 64 2.94 -13.52 34.04
CA GLY A 64 3.26 -14.82 34.64
C GLY A 64 4.33 -15.58 33.87
N SER A 65 4.68 -16.78 34.35
CA SER A 65 5.75 -17.62 33.80
C SER A 65 5.33 -18.55 32.66
N SER A 66 4.03 -18.65 32.36
CA SER A 66 3.55 -19.45 31.22
C SER A 66 3.94 -18.78 29.91
N LYS A 67 4.45 -19.58 28.98
CA LYS A 67 4.72 -19.18 27.59
C LYS A 67 3.47 -19.14 26.72
N GLU A 68 2.36 -19.71 27.20
CA GLU A 68 1.09 -19.73 26.49
C GLU A 68 0.16 -18.66 27.07
N PHE A 69 -0.35 -17.80 26.20
CA PHE A 69 -1.38 -16.81 26.47
C PHE A 69 -2.59 -17.04 25.56
N LYS A 70 -3.80 -16.86 26.08
CA LYS A 70 -5.05 -17.00 25.32
C LYS A 70 -5.93 -15.77 25.49
N ASP A 71 -6.63 -15.41 24.43
CA ASP A 71 -7.55 -14.27 24.40
C ASP A 71 -8.68 -14.50 23.39
N GLU A 72 -9.75 -13.72 23.51
CA GLU A 72 -10.85 -13.70 22.56
C GLU A 72 -10.58 -12.69 21.41
N LEU A 73 -10.80 -13.14 20.18
CA LEU A 73 -10.68 -12.34 18.97
C LEU A 73 -11.94 -11.48 18.78
N THR A 74 -11.87 -10.23 19.23
CA THR A 74 -12.99 -9.27 19.20
C THR A 74 -12.90 -8.22 18.09
N GLU A 75 -11.72 -8.06 17.50
CA GLU A 75 -11.40 -7.09 16.45
C GLU A 75 -11.03 -7.82 15.15
N ASP A 76 -11.06 -7.14 14.00
CA ASP A 76 -10.61 -7.68 12.71
C ASP A 76 -9.10 -7.95 12.69
N ILE A 77 -8.34 -7.07 13.31
CA ILE A 77 -6.92 -7.25 13.60
C ILE A 77 -6.71 -6.93 15.07
N GLN A 78 -6.09 -7.85 15.81
CA GLN A 78 -5.82 -7.68 17.23
C GLN A 78 -4.32 -7.58 17.46
N LYS A 79 -3.92 -6.57 18.22
CA LYS A 79 -2.52 -6.21 18.43
C LYS A 79 -2.09 -6.52 19.84
N TYR A 80 -0.98 -7.23 19.96
CA TYR A 80 -0.36 -7.57 21.23
C TYR A 80 1.05 -7.02 21.28
N LYS A 81 1.43 -6.56 22.47
CA LYS A 81 2.82 -6.27 22.82
C LYS A 81 3.21 -7.14 23.99
N ILE A 82 4.29 -7.89 23.83
CA ILE A 82 4.74 -8.92 24.78
C ILE A 82 6.13 -8.53 25.27
N GLY A 83 6.27 -8.28 26.57
CA GLY A 83 7.57 -8.14 27.22
C GLY A 83 8.06 -9.49 27.74
N VAL A 84 9.27 -9.90 27.36
CA VAL A 84 9.97 -11.08 27.87
C VAL A 84 10.95 -10.62 28.94
N PHE A 85 10.86 -11.16 30.17
CA PHE A 85 11.69 -10.75 31.31
C PHE A 85 12.60 -11.87 31.79
N GLN A 86 13.84 -11.52 32.15
CA GLN A 86 14.83 -12.41 32.76
C GLN A 86 15.46 -11.67 33.94
N GLU A 87 15.45 -12.26 35.14
CA GLU A 87 15.97 -11.64 36.37
C GLU A 87 15.40 -10.22 36.59
N ASP A 88 14.09 -10.06 36.37
CA ASP A 88 13.35 -8.79 36.41
C ASP A 88 13.82 -7.70 35.42
N LYS A 89 14.73 -8.02 34.50
CA LYS A 89 15.13 -7.12 33.41
C LYS A 89 14.36 -7.46 32.14
N LEU A 90 13.90 -6.42 31.44
CA LEU A 90 13.32 -6.59 30.11
C LEU A 90 14.40 -7.07 29.14
N LYS A 91 14.17 -8.24 28.54
CA LYS A 91 15.07 -8.88 27.60
C LYS A 91 14.69 -8.58 26.15
N ASN A 92 13.40 -8.69 25.83
CA ASN A 92 12.89 -8.50 24.48
C ASN A 92 11.45 -7.97 24.49
N ILE A 93 11.06 -7.29 23.42
CA ILE A 93 9.68 -6.92 23.12
C ILE A 93 9.27 -7.59 21.82
N LEU A 94 8.20 -8.37 21.87
CA LEU A 94 7.56 -8.94 20.69
C LEU A 94 6.27 -8.17 20.41
N LYS A 95 6.09 -7.66 19.19
CA LYS A 95 4.82 -7.11 18.73
C LYS A 95 4.15 -8.13 17.81
N VAL A 96 2.88 -8.41 18.06
CA VAL A 96 2.12 -9.44 17.34
C VAL A 96 0.81 -8.86 16.84
N ASN A 97 0.62 -8.88 15.52
CA ASN A 97 -0.64 -8.51 14.88
C ASN A 97 -1.29 -9.78 14.35
N VAL A 98 -2.50 -10.08 14.83
CA VAL A 98 -3.24 -11.31 14.50
C VAL A 98 -4.53 -10.96 13.78
N ALA A 99 -4.82 -11.63 12.67
CA ALA A 99 -6.06 -11.46 11.94
C ALA A 99 -7.19 -12.28 12.57
N ASN A 100 -8.41 -11.75 12.54
CA ASN A 100 -9.60 -12.48 12.95
C ASN A 100 -10.31 -13.09 11.73
N PRO A 101 -10.29 -14.42 11.57
CA PRO A 101 -10.82 -15.09 10.38
C PRO A 101 -12.34 -14.93 10.20
N GLN A 102 -13.11 -14.60 11.25
CA GLN A 102 -14.57 -14.43 11.14
C GLN A 102 -14.99 -13.11 10.48
N GLN A 103 -14.19 -12.05 10.59
CA GLN A 103 -14.54 -10.74 10.01
C GLN A 103 -14.20 -10.62 8.51
N GLU A 104 -13.51 -11.61 7.93
CA GLU A 104 -13.32 -11.71 6.48
C GLU A 104 -14.66 -11.92 5.73
N GLN A 105 -15.68 -12.46 6.40
CA GLN A 105 -16.95 -12.83 5.75
C GLN A 105 -18.01 -11.72 5.76
N THR A 106 -17.93 -10.73 6.65
CA THR A 106 -19.03 -9.78 6.93
C THR A 106 -19.04 -8.53 6.03
N GLN A 107 -18.00 -8.27 5.23
CA GLN A 107 -17.94 -7.10 4.32
C GLN A 107 -18.55 -7.34 2.93
N THR A 108 -19.21 -8.49 2.71
CA THR A 108 -19.78 -8.88 1.42
C THR A 108 -21.08 -8.15 1.04
N THR A 109 -21.64 -7.30 1.89
CA THR A 109 -22.95 -6.68 1.64
C THR A 109 -22.88 -5.15 1.59
N LYS A 110 -22.46 -4.64 0.42
CA LYS A 110 -22.82 -3.35 -0.23
C LYS A 110 -21.79 -2.88 -1.26
N ALA A 111 -20.95 -3.76 -1.80
CA ALA A 111 -20.26 -3.47 -3.05
C ALA A 111 -21.32 -3.36 -4.16
N SER A 112 -21.42 -2.15 -4.72
CA SER A 112 -22.34 -1.76 -5.78
C SER A 112 -22.35 -2.80 -6.93
N LEU A 113 -23.51 -3.45 -7.13
CA LEU A 113 -23.84 -4.31 -8.28
C LEU A 113 -23.91 -3.53 -9.62
N LYS A 114 -23.11 -2.47 -9.78
CA LYS A 114 -22.89 -1.75 -11.05
C LYS A 114 -21.53 -2.05 -11.67
N SER A 115 -20.79 -3.01 -11.15
CA SER A 115 -19.47 -3.39 -11.64
C SER A 115 -19.57 -4.21 -12.93
N THR A 116 -19.15 -3.62 -14.06
CA THR A 116 -18.84 -4.29 -15.33
C THR A 116 -17.54 -5.10 -15.29
N LYS A 117 -16.91 -5.28 -14.11
CA LYS A 117 -15.65 -6.01 -13.97
C LYS A 117 -15.83 -7.49 -14.30
N ASN A 118 -14.82 -8.06 -14.94
CA ASN A 118 -14.75 -9.50 -15.15
C ASN A 118 -14.57 -10.24 -13.81
N LEU A 119 -14.88 -11.54 -13.80
CA LEU A 119 -14.88 -12.37 -12.59
C LEU A 119 -13.52 -12.39 -11.89
N GLU A 120 -12.42 -12.47 -12.63
CA GLU A 120 -11.08 -12.55 -12.04
C GLU A 120 -10.69 -11.22 -11.37
N ALA A 121 -11.05 -10.08 -11.96
CA ALA A 121 -10.85 -8.77 -11.34
C ALA A 121 -11.69 -8.61 -10.07
N ALA A 122 -12.93 -9.09 -10.07
CA ALA A 122 -13.79 -9.06 -8.89
C ALA A 122 -13.28 -9.98 -7.75
N LYS A 123 -12.78 -11.18 -8.09
CA LYS A 123 -12.16 -12.09 -7.12
C LYS A 123 -10.89 -11.51 -6.51
N MET A 124 -10.02 -10.93 -7.35
CA MET A 124 -8.80 -10.25 -6.88
C MET A 124 -9.15 -9.13 -5.90
N GLU A 125 -10.07 -8.25 -6.28
CA GLU A 125 -10.50 -7.15 -5.42
C GLU A 125 -11.11 -7.64 -4.11
N GLN A 126 -11.98 -8.65 -4.15
CA GLN A 126 -12.56 -9.23 -2.94
C GLN A 126 -11.46 -9.76 -2.00
N LYS A 127 -10.53 -10.55 -2.52
CA LYS A 127 -9.46 -11.19 -1.74
C LYS A 127 -8.46 -10.17 -1.19
N VAL A 128 -8.07 -9.18 -1.97
CA VAL A 128 -7.19 -8.10 -1.51
C VAL A 128 -7.86 -7.27 -0.40
N ASN A 129 -9.16 -6.96 -0.55
CA ASN A 129 -9.91 -6.17 0.44
C ASN A 129 -10.15 -6.92 1.76
N SER A 130 -10.27 -8.25 1.72
CA SER A 130 -10.39 -9.08 2.92
C SER A 130 -9.04 -9.41 3.56
N SER A 131 -7.95 -9.37 2.78
CA SER A 131 -6.60 -9.72 3.24
C SER A 131 -6.15 -8.83 4.41
N ILE A 132 -5.61 -9.49 5.43
CA ILE A 132 -4.91 -8.89 6.55
C ILE A 132 -3.56 -9.57 6.64
N ILE A 133 -2.50 -8.77 6.73
CA ILE A 133 -1.14 -9.27 6.96
C ILE A 133 -0.94 -9.36 8.47
N GLU A 134 -0.80 -10.59 8.96
CA GLU A 134 -0.31 -10.85 10.30
C GLU A 134 1.18 -10.56 10.37
N SER A 135 1.62 -10.08 11.53
CA SER A 135 3.06 -9.84 11.73
C SER A 135 3.50 -10.18 13.13
N ILE A 136 4.74 -10.66 13.22
CA ILE A 136 5.46 -10.87 14.47
C ILE A 136 6.78 -10.13 14.34
N THR A 137 7.01 -9.16 15.22
CA THR A 137 8.15 -8.25 15.15
C THR A 137 8.92 -8.28 16.46
N ASN A 138 10.24 -8.33 16.37
CA ASN A 138 11.17 -8.05 17.47
C ASN A 138 12.21 -7.02 17.00
N ASP A 139 13.28 -6.80 17.76
CA ASP A 139 14.32 -5.82 17.46
C ASP A 139 15.19 -6.13 16.22
N LYS A 140 15.07 -7.33 15.64
CA LYS A 140 15.96 -7.85 14.57
C LYS A 140 15.24 -8.42 13.36
N SER A 141 13.96 -8.76 13.49
CA SER A 141 13.22 -9.45 12.43
C SER A 141 11.75 -9.07 12.41
N VAL A 142 11.16 -9.14 11.21
CA VAL A 142 9.72 -9.11 10.97
C VAL A 142 9.34 -10.39 10.24
N THR A 143 8.48 -11.19 10.85
CA THR A 143 7.82 -12.32 10.18
C THR A 143 6.42 -11.90 9.78
N LEU A 144 6.08 -12.08 8.51
CA LEU A 144 4.78 -11.78 7.91
C LEU A 144 4.06 -13.08 7.56
N SER A 145 2.75 -13.09 7.71
CA SER A 145 1.87 -14.17 7.27
C SER A 145 0.58 -13.59 6.69
N TRP A 146 0.04 -14.21 5.65
CA TRP A 146 -1.17 -13.73 4.97
C TRP A 146 -2.01 -14.88 4.42
N GLY A 147 -3.30 -14.63 4.19
CA GLY A 147 -4.18 -15.56 3.49
C GLY A 147 -3.90 -15.61 1.99
N GLU A 148 -4.26 -16.72 1.34
CA GLU A 148 -4.11 -16.90 -0.11
C GLU A 148 -4.75 -15.77 -0.91
N LEU A 149 -3.96 -15.17 -1.82
CA LEU A 149 -4.42 -14.17 -2.78
C LEU A 149 -4.43 -14.79 -4.19
N PRO A 150 -5.31 -14.35 -5.10
CA PRO A 150 -5.31 -14.85 -6.47
C PRO A 150 -3.99 -14.49 -7.15
N ASP A 151 -3.27 -15.49 -7.64
CA ASP A 151 -2.03 -15.32 -8.38
C ASP A 151 -2.03 -16.25 -9.61
N LYS A 152 -1.07 -16.05 -10.53
CA LYS A 152 -0.94 -16.85 -11.76
C LYS A 152 -0.05 -18.08 -11.61
N ASP A 153 0.92 -18.05 -10.69
CA ASP A 153 2.08 -18.97 -10.64
C ASP A 153 2.51 -19.38 -9.21
N GLY A 154 1.71 -19.02 -8.22
CA GLY A 154 1.94 -19.20 -6.80
C GLY A 154 2.93 -18.21 -6.20
N ILE A 155 3.36 -17.18 -6.94
CA ILE A 155 4.47 -16.30 -6.51
C ILE A 155 3.92 -15.00 -5.89
N TYR A 156 4.34 -14.75 -4.66
CA TYR A 156 4.12 -13.52 -3.92
C TYR A 156 5.40 -12.67 -3.97
N GLU A 157 5.31 -11.45 -4.52
CA GLU A 157 6.43 -10.51 -4.47
C GLU A 157 6.37 -9.67 -3.19
N ILE A 158 7.48 -9.60 -2.46
CA ILE A 158 7.56 -8.90 -1.18
C ILE A 158 8.35 -7.61 -1.34
N TYR A 159 7.75 -6.50 -0.96
CA TYR A 159 8.36 -5.17 -0.98
C TYR A 159 8.47 -4.59 0.42
N LYS A 160 9.60 -3.97 0.74
CA LYS A 160 9.83 -3.14 1.93
C LYS A 160 10.07 -1.71 1.48
N ASN A 161 9.26 -0.76 1.96
CA ASN A 161 9.34 0.65 1.57
C ASN A 161 9.37 0.89 0.04
N ASN A 162 8.53 0.15 -0.69
CA ASN A 162 8.44 0.15 -2.17
C ASN A 162 9.62 -0.49 -2.92
N GLU A 163 10.62 -1.07 -2.24
CA GLU A 163 11.70 -1.83 -2.88
C GLU A 163 11.45 -3.34 -2.75
N LYS A 164 11.60 -4.10 -3.85
CA LYS A 164 11.42 -5.56 -3.82
C LYS A 164 12.57 -6.18 -3.03
N ILE A 165 12.26 -6.90 -1.96
CA ILE A 165 13.25 -7.59 -1.10
C ILE A 165 13.25 -9.10 -1.29
N GLY A 166 12.24 -9.65 -1.96
CA GLY A 166 12.18 -11.08 -2.22
C GLY A 166 10.90 -11.51 -2.93
N GLU A 167 10.80 -12.81 -3.14
CA GLU A 167 9.61 -13.49 -3.63
C GLU A 167 9.51 -14.87 -2.98
N THR A 168 8.30 -15.38 -2.82
CA THR A 168 8.05 -16.66 -2.16
C THR A 168 6.81 -17.34 -2.72
N LYS A 169 6.73 -18.67 -2.58
CA LYS A 169 5.51 -19.46 -2.80
C LYS A 169 4.79 -19.83 -1.51
N SER A 170 5.42 -19.55 -0.38
CA SER A 170 4.83 -19.72 0.94
C SER A 170 3.96 -18.52 1.29
N LEU A 171 2.96 -18.74 2.16
CA LEU A 171 2.14 -17.68 2.74
C LEU A 171 2.83 -16.96 3.91
N THR A 172 4.15 -17.09 4.00
CA THR A 172 4.99 -16.50 5.04
C THR A 172 6.27 -15.96 4.46
N PHE A 173 6.80 -14.91 5.08
CA PHE A 173 8.09 -14.31 4.74
C PHE A 173 8.73 -13.71 5.99
N THR A 174 10.03 -13.88 6.16
CA THR A 174 10.79 -13.30 7.28
C THR A 174 11.87 -12.36 6.75
N ASP A 175 11.80 -11.10 7.16
CA ASP A 175 12.83 -10.09 6.94
C ASP A 175 13.71 -9.97 8.19
N ASN A 176 15.02 -10.21 8.03
CA ASN A 176 16.02 -10.10 9.11
C ASN A 176 16.91 -8.84 8.98
N GLU A 177 16.58 -7.95 8.04
CA GLU A 177 17.31 -6.72 7.76
C GLU A 177 16.49 -5.49 8.21
N VAL A 178 16.23 -5.44 9.51
CA VAL A 178 15.48 -4.35 10.17
C VAL A 178 16.28 -3.72 11.31
N LYS A 179 15.91 -2.51 11.71
CA LYS A 179 16.58 -1.77 12.77
C LYS A 179 15.59 -1.32 13.85
N PRO A 180 15.94 -1.41 15.14
CA PRO A 180 15.11 -0.91 16.23
C PRO A 180 14.74 0.57 16.07
N GLY A 181 13.49 0.91 16.35
CA GLY A 181 12.97 2.27 16.25
C GLY A 181 12.50 2.68 14.86
N GLU A 182 12.89 1.95 13.81
CA GLU A 182 12.44 2.22 12.43
C GLU A 182 11.01 1.72 12.19
N GLU A 183 10.35 2.35 11.21
CA GLU A 183 9.05 1.95 10.70
C GLU A 183 9.18 1.51 9.24
N TYR A 184 8.59 0.38 8.91
CA TYR A 184 8.62 -0.20 7.57
C TYR A 184 7.22 -0.45 7.05
N THR A 185 7.00 -0.14 5.77
CA THR A 185 5.81 -0.58 5.03
C THR A 185 6.16 -1.85 4.27
N TYR A 186 5.47 -2.94 4.58
CA TYR A 186 5.57 -4.18 3.81
C TYR A 186 4.37 -4.28 2.87
N THR A 187 4.64 -4.66 1.62
CA THR A 187 3.62 -4.88 0.60
C THR A 187 3.84 -6.23 -0.06
N ILE A 188 2.78 -7.05 -0.07
CA ILE A 188 2.71 -8.30 -0.82
C ILE A 188 1.99 -7.97 -2.12
N LYS A 189 2.66 -8.16 -3.26
CA LYS A 189 2.06 -7.99 -4.59
C LYS A 189 1.85 -9.34 -5.25
N VAL A 190 0.71 -9.44 -5.93
CA VAL A 190 0.31 -10.58 -6.74
C VAL A 190 -0.23 -10.12 -8.08
N GLN A 191 -0.23 -11.02 -9.04
CA GLN A 191 -0.81 -10.77 -10.36
C GLN A 191 -1.53 -12.03 -10.85
N THR A 192 -2.68 -11.84 -11.51
CA THR A 192 -3.39 -12.92 -12.18
C THR A 192 -3.74 -12.53 -13.61
N ALA A 193 -3.79 -13.49 -14.53
CA ALA A 193 -4.04 -13.20 -15.93
C ALA A 193 -5.45 -12.67 -16.17
N LEU A 194 -5.58 -11.65 -17.02
CA LEU A 194 -6.88 -11.24 -17.55
C LEU A 194 -7.50 -12.38 -18.36
N PRO A 195 -8.83 -12.50 -18.42
CA PRO A 195 -9.49 -13.44 -19.33
C PRO A 195 -9.08 -13.18 -20.79
N GLN A 196 -8.93 -14.24 -21.60
CA GLN A 196 -8.47 -14.14 -22.99
C GLN A 196 -9.30 -13.14 -23.83
N ILE A 197 -10.61 -13.06 -23.59
CA ILE A 197 -11.50 -12.11 -24.29
C ILE A 197 -11.11 -10.66 -23.98
N GLU A 198 -10.73 -10.34 -22.73
CA GLU A 198 -10.27 -9.01 -22.35
C GLU A 198 -8.87 -8.73 -22.92
N GLN A 199 -7.97 -9.72 -22.88
CA GLN A 199 -6.65 -9.60 -23.52
C GLN A 199 -6.78 -9.29 -25.03
N GLN A 200 -7.70 -9.95 -25.73
CA GLN A 200 -7.97 -9.69 -27.16
C GLN A 200 -8.51 -8.27 -27.40
N LYS A 201 -9.40 -7.76 -26.54
CA LYS A 201 -9.89 -6.38 -26.63
C LYS A 201 -8.76 -5.37 -26.44
N ILE A 202 -7.89 -5.59 -25.46
CA ILE A 202 -6.72 -4.74 -25.21
C ILE A 202 -5.78 -4.81 -26.42
N GLN A 203 -5.46 -6.01 -26.93
CA GLN A 203 -4.60 -6.17 -28.10
C GLN A 203 -5.14 -5.44 -29.33
N LYS A 204 -6.46 -5.50 -29.55
CA LYS A 204 -7.12 -4.73 -30.62
C LYS A 204 -6.92 -3.22 -30.43
N LYS A 205 -7.16 -2.69 -29.22
CA LYS A 205 -6.93 -1.27 -28.92
C LYS A 205 -5.47 -0.86 -29.15
N LEU A 206 -4.51 -1.67 -28.73
CA LEU A 206 -3.08 -1.41 -28.94
C LEU A 206 -2.76 -1.32 -30.44
N ASN A 207 -3.27 -2.27 -31.23
CA ASN A 207 -3.08 -2.30 -32.68
C ASN A 207 -3.73 -1.09 -33.37
N ASP A 208 -5.00 -0.79 -33.06
CA ASP A 208 -5.75 0.33 -33.63
C ASP A 208 -5.06 1.69 -33.37
N ASN A 209 -4.28 1.79 -32.28
CA ASN A 209 -3.54 2.98 -31.89
C ASN A 209 -2.03 2.92 -32.20
N ASN A 210 -1.56 1.88 -32.92
CA ASN A 210 -0.14 1.66 -33.24
C ASN A 210 0.79 1.67 -32.02
N ILE A 211 0.32 1.14 -30.88
CA ILE A 211 1.10 1.03 -29.65
C ILE A 211 1.87 -0.28 -29.65
N LYS A 212 3.18 -0.21 -29.45
CA LYS A 212 4.05 -1.38 -29.31
C LYS A 212 4.52 -1.47 -27.86
N LEU A 213 4.23 -2.59 -27.22
CA LEU A 213 4.63 -2.89 -25.85
C LEU A 213 5.86 -3.79 -25.84
N ASN A 214 6.82 -3.50 -24.96
CA ASN A 214 7.90 -4.43 -24.63
C ASN A 214 7.41 -5.59 -23.74
N THR A 215 8.26 -6.54 -23.40
CA THR A 215 7.89 -7.74 -22.61
C THR A 215 7.34 -7.40 -21.22
N GLU A 216 7.95 -6.46 -20.51
CA GLU A 216 7.50 -6.03 -19.17
C GLU A 216 6.14 -5.34 -19.25
N GLU A 217 5.99 -4.44 -20.23
CA GLU A 217 4.73 -3.75 -20.50
C GLU A 217 3.62 -4.75 -20.90
N GLN A 218 3.92 -5.78 -21.70
CA GLN A 218 2.95 -6.83 -22.03
C GLN A 218 2.51 -7.59 -20.78
N ASN A 219 3.45 -7.94 -19.90
CA ASN A 219 3.11 -8.63 -18.66
C ASN A 219 2.22 -7.75 -17.76
N GLU A 220 2.51 -6.45 -17.61
CA GLU A 220 1.66 -5.59 -16.78
C GLU A 220 0.23 -5.44 -17.34
N VAL A 221 0.12 -5.35 -18.67
CA VAL A 221 -1.13 -4.99 -19.35
C VAL A 221 -2.12 -6.14 -19.46
N PHE A 222 -1.63 -7.39 -19.50
CA PHE A 222 -2.48 -8.58 -19.59
C PHE A 222 -2.74 -9.25 -18.25
N ASN A 223 -2.36 -8.61 -17.15
CA ASN A 223 -2.61 -9.10 -15.79
C ASN A 223 -3.41 -8.09 -14.97
N ILE A 224 -4.15 -8.62 -14.00
CA ILE A 224 -4.77 -7.87 -12.91
C ILE A 224 -3.76 -7.88 -11.77
N ASN A 225 -3.43 -6.70 -11.23
CA ASN A 225 -2.48 -6.58 -10.13
C ASN A 225 -3.24 -6.40 -8.82
N GLY A 226 -2.78 -7.05 -7.76
CA GLY A 226 -3.30 -6.89 -6.41
C GLY A 226 -2.17 -6.62 -5.43
N SER A 227 -2.44 -5.82 -4.40
CA SER A 227 -1.46 -5.62 -3.33
C SER A 227 -2.09 -5.51 -1.94
N SER A 228 -1.57 -6.22 -0.96
CA SER A 228 -1.91 -6.00 0.46
C SER A 228 -0.71 -5.44 1.19
N SER A 229 -0.93 -4.50 2.11
CA SER A 229 0.13 -3.82 2.83
C SER A 229 -0.13 -3.73 4.34
N THR A 230 0.95 -3.68 5.11
CA THR A 230 0.92 -3.35 6.53
C THR A 230 2.11 -2.48 6.91
N ILE A 231 1.98 -1.73 7.99
CA ILE A 231 3.04 -0.90 8.55
C ILE A 231 3.43 -1.46 9.91
N VAL A 232 4.71 -1.78 10.06
CA VAL A 232 5.25 -2.32 11.30
C VAL A 232 6.35 -1.41 11.83
N LYS A 233 6.32 -1.19 13.15
CA LYS A 233 7.35 -0.45 13.85
C LYS A 233 8.19 -1.39 14.69
N ILE A 234 9.50 -1.37 14.47
CA ILE A 234 10.44 -2.23 15.16
C ILE A 234 10.63 -1.73 16.60
N PRO A 235 10.36 -2.55 17.63
CA PRO A 235 10.51 -2.12 19.02
C PRO A 235 11.98 -1.92 19.38
N ASN A 236 12.23 -0.95 20.26
CA ASN A 236 13.45 -0.93 21.07
C ASN A 236 13.20 -1.73 22.35
N ASN A 237 14.13 -2.57 22.75
CA ASN A 237 14.01 -3.39 23.96
C ASN A 237 14.24 -2.56 25.25
N THR A 238 13.32 -1.63 25.51
CA THR A 238 13.34 -0.73 26.67
C THR A 238 11.99 -0.72 27.37
N GLU A 239 11.98 -0.51 28.68
CA GLU A 239 10.72 -0.38 29.42
C GLU A 239 9.89 0.81 28.94
N THR A 240 10.53 1.87 28.45
CA THR A 240 9.85 3.02 27.86
C THR A 240 9.05 2.62 26.62
N GLU A 241 9.62 1.82 25.71
CA GLU A 241 8.88 1.33 24.52
C GLU A 241 7.78 0.33 24.93
N LEU A 242 8.02 -0.53 25.93
CA LEU A 242 7.01 -1.46 26.44
C LEU A 242 5.79 -0.71 27.01
N ASN A 243 6.00 0.40 27.71
CA ASN A 243 4.94 1.21 28.29
C ASN A 243 4.40 2.30 27.34
N LYS A 244 5.02 2.50 26.18
CA LYS A 244 4.57 3.46 25.18
C LYS A 244 3.22 3.04 24.60
N SER A 245 2.32 3.98 24.43
CA SER A 245 1.03 3.72 23.79
C SER A 245 1.20 3.35 22.31
N GLU A 246 0.42 2.36 21.85
CA GLU A 246 0.34 1.93 20.44
C GLU A 246 -0.80 2.63 19.68
N GLU A 247 -1.34 3.74 20.20
CA GLU A 247 -2.32 4.58 19.51
C GLU A 247 -1.78 5.06 18.16
N LEU A 248 -2.54 4.82 17.08
CA LEU A 248 -2.22 5.33 15.75
C LEU A 248 -2.56 6.82 15.63
N ILE A 249 -3.65 7.19 16.29
CA ILE A 249 -4.21 8.54 16.29
C ILE A 249 -4.71 8.88 17.70
N THR A 250 -4.53 10.13 18.10
CA THR A 250 -5.17 10.71 19.28
C THR A 250 -6.63 11.02 18.96
N THR A 251 -7.53 10.56 19.83
CA THR A 251 -8.97 10.87 19.76
C THR A 251 -9.33 12.09 20.61
N GLU A 252 -8.48 12.39 21.60
CA GLU A 252 -8.62 13.50 22.52
C GLU A 252 -7.92 14.75 22.02
N ASP A 253 -8.45 15.89 22.42
CA ASP A 253 -7.89 17.20 22.14
C ASP A 253 -7.09 17.66 23.37
N GLN A 254 -5.76 17.75 23.28
CA GLN A 254 -4.98 18.39 24.35
C GLN A 254 -5.22 19.91 24.28
N THR A 255 -6.06 20.38 25.20
CA THR A 255 -6.47 21.77 25.33
C THR A 255 -5.28 22.68 25.70
N GLY A 256 -4.48 23.14 24.73
CA GLY A 256 -3.37 24.01 25.09
C GLY A 256 -2.42 24.54 24.02
N LYS A 257 -2.93 25.06 22.89
CA LYS A 257 -2.36 26.15 22.05
C LYS A 257 -2.86 25.99 20.61
N PHE A 258 -3.62 26.97 20.11
CA PHE A 258 -3.73 27.14 18.67
C PHE A 258 -2.34 27.45 18.11
N SER A 259 -1.90 26.76 17.06
CA SER A 259 -0.71 27.22 16.33
C SER A 259 -1.06 28.55 15.63
N THR A 260 -0.08 29.45 15.51
CA THR A 260 -0.23 30.77 14.85
C THR A 260 -0.58 30.71 13.36
N LYS A 261 -0.85 29.50 12.83
CA LYS A 261 -1.25 29.22 11.45
C LYS A 261 -2.69 28.68 11.32
N GLY A 262 -3.50 28.68 12.38
CA GLY A 262 -4.91 28.28 12.29
C GLY A 262 -5.14 26.77 12.10
N ILE A 263 -4.19 25.93 12.53
CA ILE A 263 -4.34 24.46 12.52
C ILE A 263 -5.06 24.03 13.81
N PRO A 264 -6.22 23.34 13.75
CA PRO A 264 -6.80 22.70 14.92
C PRO A 264 -5.91 21.53 15.39
N LYS A 265 -5.52 21.63 16.67
CA LYS A 265 -5.17 20.67 17.74
C LYS A 265 -5.04 19.17 17.41
N ASP A 266 -4.25 18.47 18.23
CA ASP A 266 -3.65 17.13 18.06
C ASP A 266 -4.50 15.98 17.45
N ASN A 267 -5.83 16.12 17.29
CA ASN A 267 -6.76 15.11 16.78
C ASN A 267 -7.33 15.36 15.37
N ALA A 268 -6.75 16.28 14.59
CA ALA A 268 -7.13 16.53 13.19
C ALA A 268 -6.17 15.83 12.20
N TYR A 269 -6.74 15.10 11.25
CA TYR A 269 -5.99 14.27 10.29
C TYR A 269 -6.46 14.54 8.87
N SER A 270 -5.53 14.54 7.91
CA SER A 270 -5.86 14.70 6.48
C SER A 270 -5.42 13.48 5.70
N PHE A 271 -6.38 12.87 5.01
CA PHE A 271 -6.18 11.75 4.09
C PHE A 271 -6.15 12.32 2.67
N VAL A 272 -4.94 12.52 2.15
CA VAL A 272 -4.72 13.26 0.91
C VAL A 272 -4.36 12.30 -0.21
N TYR A 273 -5.29 12.10 -1.13
CA TYR A 273 -5.11 11.33 -2.36
C TYR A 273 -4.90 12.28 -3.54
N ARG A 274 -3.81 12.10 -4.29
CA ARG A 274 -3.53 12.88 -5.49
C ARG A 274 -3.30 11.99 -6.71
N THR A 275 -3.69 12.51 -7.86
CA THR A 275 -3.24 11.99 -9.16
C THR A 275 -2.29 12.98 -9.82
N PHE A 276 -1.27 12.52 -10.51
CA PHE A 276 -0.34 13.39 -11.25
C PHE A 276 0.34 12.69 -12.41
N ILE A 277 0.79 13.48 -13.39
CA ILE A 277 1.56 12.99 -14.54
C ILE A 277 3.04 13.32 -14.27
N PRO A 278 3.94 12.32 -14.14
CA PRO A 278 5.31 12.57 -13.70
C PRO A 278 6.17 13.30 -14.73
N TYR A 279 5.75 13.34 -16.00
CA TYR A 279 6.51 13.93 -17.10
C TYR A 279 6.15 15.39 -17.38
N VAL A 280 6.99 16.11 -18.13
CA VAL A 280 6.66 17.44 -18.71
C VAL A 280 5.38 17.39 -19.54
N SER A 281 5.30 16.40 -20.41
CA SER A 281 4.12 16.09 -21.19
C SER A 281 4.18 14.64 -21.66
N VAL A 282 3.01 14.13 -22.03
CA VAL A 282 2.82 12.81 -22.63
C VAL A 282 2.10 13.00 -23.97
N LYS A 283 2.41 12.17 -24.96
CA LYS A 283 1.66 12.21 -26.22
C LYS A 283 0.20 11.93 -25.90
N ASP A 284 -0.72 12.66 -26.50
CA ASP A 284 -2.13 12.35 -26.30
C ASP A 284 -2.44 10.96 -26.88
N PRO A 285 -2.86 9.99 -26.06
CA PRO A 285 -3.09 8.62 -26.52
C PRO A 285 -4.33 8.49 -27.39
N HIS A 286 -5.29 9.42 -27.31
CA HIS A 286 -6.58 9.26 -27.97
C HIS A 286 -6.48 9.29 -29.50
N PRO A 287 -7.26 8.46 -30.23
CA PRO A 287 -7.18 8.37 -31.69
C PRO A 287 -7.38 9.72 -32.41
N ARG A 288 -8.26 10.58 -31.86
CA ARG A 288 -8.51 11.94 -32.36
C ARG A 288 -7.70 13.01 -31.62
N GLY A 289 -6.91 12.60 -30.62
CA GLY A 289 -6.04 13.45 -29.84
C GLY A 289 -4.93 14.05 -30.71
N LYS A 290 -4.76 15.37 -30.64
CA LYS A 290 -3.65 16.08 -31.28
C LYS A 290 -2.67 16.58 -30.22
N GLY A 291 -1.38 16.45 -30.51
CA GLY A 291 -0.30 17.00 -29.69
C GLY A 291 -0.03 16.18 -28.42
N TYR A 292 0.13 16.88 -27.31
CA TYR A 292 0.60 16.36 -26.03
C TYR A 292 -0.28 16.84 -24.88
N LEU A 293 -0.48 16.01 -23.87
CA LEU A 293 -1.09 16.38 -22.60
C LEU A 293 -0.01 16.89 -21.66
N LYS A 294 -0.17 18.11 -21.13
CA LYS A 294 0.76 18.66 -20.16
C LYS A 294 0.74 17.82 -18.88
N GLY A 295 1.92 17.47 -18.39
CA GLY A 295 2.05 16.81 -17.11
C GLY A 295 2.46 17.76 -15.98
N ASP A 296 2.69 17.18 -14.81
CA ASP A 296 3.05 17.88 -13.59
C ASP A 296 4.57 17.99 -13.39
N ASN A 297 5.34 17.20 -14.15
CA ASN A 297 6.80 17.16 -14.15
C ASN A 297 7.40 17.09 -12.74
N ARG A 298 7.04 16.03 -12.02
CA ARG A 298 7.46 15.83 -10.63
C ARG A 298 7.53 14.35 -10.29
N SER A 299 8.15 14.07 -9.14
CA SER A 299 8.09 12.77 -8.47
C SER A 299 7.05 12.79 -7.34
N PHE A 300 6.92 11.65 -6.66
CA PHE A 300 6.13 11.54 -5.43
C PHE A 300 6.60 12.54 -4.38
N ALA A 301 5.63 13.18 -3.72
CA ALA A 301 5.90 14.15 -2.68
C ALA A 301 4.73 14.20 -1.70
N THR A 302 5.03 14.21 -0.40
CA THR A 302 4.03 14.34 0.66
C THR A 302 3.23 15.65 0.54
N ILE A 303 3.90 16.72 0.09
CA ILE A 303 3.31 18.04 -0.14
C ILE A 303 3.68 18.49 -1.56
N SER A 304 2.67 18.80 -2.36
CA SER A 304 2.84 19.32 -3.72
C SER A 304 1.64 20.18 -4.11
N ASN A 305 1.88 21.26 -4.85
CA ASN A 305 0.85 22.07 -5.51
C ASN A 305 0.72 21.76 -7.01
N LYS A 306 1.42 20.74 -7.51
CA LYS A 306 1.38 20.28 -8.91
C LYS A 306 0.72 18.92 -8.97
N TYR A 307 -0.53 18.85 -9.40
CA TYR A 307 -1.29 17.60 -9.50
C TYR A 307 -2.46 17.77 -10.47
N ARG A 308 -3.00 16.64 -10.95
CA ARG A 308 -4.21 16.58 -11.77
C ARG A 308 -5.46 16.70 -10.90
N THR A 309 -5.54 15.90 -9.83
CA THR A 309 -6.63 15.97 -8.85
C THR A 309 -6.08 15.79 -7.44
N GLU A 310 -6.75 16.38 -6.46
CA GLU A 310 -6.52 16.20 -5.03
C GLU A 310 -7.87 16.01 -4.33
N SER A 311 -7.95 14.95 -3.55
CA SER A 311 -9.04 14.61 -2.64
C SER A 311 -8.47 14.56 -1.23
N ASP A 312 -8.82 15.54 -0.42
CA ASP A 312 -8.40 15.63 0.97
C ASP A 312 -9.61 15.38 1.88
N MET A 313 -9.64 14.20 2.48
CA MET A 313 -10.59 13.86 3.53
C MET A 313 -10.01 14.29 4.86
N ASN A 314 -10.42 15.46 5.32
CA ASN A 314 -10.07 15.98 6.63
C ASN A 314 -11.01 15.37 7.68
N VAL A 315 -10.45 14.75 8.71
CA VAL A 315 -11.20 14.02 9.74
C VAL A 315 -10.76 14.43 11.14
N GLN A 316 -11.73 14.50 12.05
CA GLN A 316 -11.52 14.88 13.44
C GLN A 316 -12.43 14.07 14.36
N PHE A 317 -11.90 13.57 15.48
CA PHE A 317 -12.66 12.73 16.41
C PHE A 317 -13.45 13.52 17.45
N ALA A 318 -13.01 14.72 17.84
CA ALA A 318 -13.69 15.54 18.84
C ALA A 318 -13.61 17.03 18.51
N ASN A 319 -14.53 17.81 19.07
CA ASN A 319 -14.60 19.29 19.01
C ASN A 319 -14.82 19.96 17.63
N PRO A 320 -15.90 19.62 16.88
CA PRO A 320 -16.77 18.46 16.97
C PRO A 320 -16.19 17.28 16.16
N THR A 321 -16.74 16.08 16.33
CA THR A 321 -16.45 14.99 15.38
C THR A 321 -16.80 15.44 13.96
N SER A 322 -15.86 15.35 13.02
CA SER A 322 -16.04 15.86 11.65
C SER A 322 -15.35 14.96 10.62
N ILE A 323 -15.95 14.93 9.42
CA ILE A 323 -15.39 14.35 8.20
C ILE A 323 -15.78 15.34 7.11
N THR A 324 -14.78 15.99 6.51
CA THR A 324 -14.95 17.05 5.52
C THR A 324 -14.11 16.72 4.29
N HIS A 325 -14.69 16.83 3.11
CA HIS A 325 -14.01 16.53 1.86
C HIS A 325 -13.67 17.82 1.10
N TYR A 326 -12.38 18.14 1.04
CA TYR A 326 -11.85 19.19 0.17
C TYR A 326 -11.40 18.60 -1.16
N LYS A 327 -11.81 19.26 -2.25
CA LYS A 327 -11.64 18.76 -3.63
C LYS A 327 -10.95 19.81 -4.46
N HIS A 328 -9.86 19.45 -5.13
CA HIS A 328 -9.22 20.33 -6.10
C HIS A 328 -8.94 19.58 -7.41
N ILE A 329 -9.42 20.15 -8.52
CA ILE A 329 -9.19 19.63 -9.87
C ILE A 329 -8.27 20.61 -10.59
N GLY A 330 -7.06 20.19 -10.95
CA GLY A 330 -6.07 21.00 -11.64
C GLY A 330 -6.51 21.40 -13.06
N MET A 331 -5.90 22.46 -13.59
CA MET A 331 -6.08 22.83 -14.99
C MET A 331 -5.38 21.81 -15.90
N SER A 332 -6.11 21.28 -16.87
CA SER A 332 -5.54 20.45 -17.92
C SER A 332 -5.16 21.31 -19.11
N HIS A 333 -4.04 20.97 -19.74
CA HIS A 333 -3.56 21.67 -20.94
C HIS A 333 -3.22 20.66 -22.04
N ARG A 334 -3.64 20.99 -23.26
CA ARG A 334 -3.21 20.33 -24.49
C ARG A 334 -2.15 21.21 -25.15
N CYS A 335 -1.04 20.62 -25.54
CA CYS A 335 0.13 21.29 -26.09
C CYS A 335 0.43 20.80 -27.51
N LYS A 336 0.94 21.69 -28.36
CA LYS A 336 1.33 21.34 -29.74
C LYS A 336 2.63 20.52 -29.78
N ASP A 337 3.57 20.84 -28.88
CA ASP A 337 4.91 20.26 -28.80
C ASP A 337 5.13 19.49 -27.50
N SER A 338 6.12 18.58 -27.51
CA SER A 338 6.46 17.71 -26.38
C SER A 338 7.08 18.45 -25.19
N ALA A 339 7.69 19.61 -25.42
CA ALA A 339 8.18 20.48 -24.34
C ALA A 339 7.04 21.29 -23.70
N CYS A 340 5.83 21.24 -24.28
CA CYS A 340 4.65 21.96 -23.86
C CYS A 340 4.86 23.48 -23.78
N LYS A 341 5.63 24.03 -24.73
CA LYS A 341 5.87 25.48 -24.85
C LYS A 341 4.68 26.19 -25.48
N ASN A 342 3.95 25.51 -26.38
CA ASN A 342 2.81 26.06 -27.10
C ASN A 342 1.52 25.36 -26.63
N ILE A 343 0.77 26.01 -25.74
CA ILE A 343 -0.53 25.54 -25.27
C ILE A 343 -1.57 25.80 -26.37
N MET A 344 -2.26 24.73 -26.79
CA MET A 344 -3.35 24.77 -27.76
C MET A 344 -4.71 25.03 -27.10
N GLU A 345 -4.93 24.41 -25.93
CA GLU A 345 -6.21 24.43 -25.25
C GLU A 345 -6.00 24.23 -23.74
N SER A 346 -6.84 24.87 -22.93
CA SER A 346 -6.85 24.69 -21.46
C SER A 346 -8.28 24.51 -20.98
N LYS A 347 -8.52 23.45 -20.22
CA LYS A 347 -9.84 23.14 -19.65
C LYS A 347 -9.69 22.54 -18.26
N ARG A 348 -10.70 22.74 -17.42
CA ARG A 348 -10.78 22.15 -16.08
C ARG A 348 -12.00 21.25 -16.02
N ALA A 349 -11.81 20.01 -15.60
CA ALA A 349 -12.92 19.09 -15.39
C ALA A 349 -13.74 19.52 -14.15
N SER A 350 -15.01 19.14 -14.13
CA SER A 350 -15.87 19.34 -12.96
C SER A 350 -15.42 18.43 -11.81
N SER A 351 -15.48 18.94 -10.57
CA SER A 351 -15.26 18.14 -9.37
C SER A 351 -16.46 17.26 -8.98
N SER A 352 -17.56 17.30 -9.75
CA SER A 352 -18.79 16.55 -9.46
C SER A 352 -18.62 15.03 -9.48
N GLY A 353 -17.61 14.54 -10.20
CA GLY A 353 -17.23 13.13 -10.25
C GLY A 353 -16.50 12.63 -9.00
N LEU A 354 -15.95 13.54 -8.18
CA LEU A 354 -15.32 13.21 -6.91
C LEU A 354 -16.36 13.26 -5.80
N LYS A 355 -16.79 12.11 -5.31
CA LYS A 355 -17.89 11.91 -4.36
C LYS A 355 -17.37 11.24 -3.09
N HIS A 356 -18.13 11.36 -2.01
CA HIS A 356 -17.86 10.63 -0.78
C HIS A 356 -19.16 10.26 -0.05
N SER A 357 -19.09 9.20 0.75
CA SER A 357 -20.16 8.74 1.63
C SER A 357 -19.59 8.46 3.01
N VAL A 358 -20.27 8.88 4.08
CA VAL A 358 -19.88 8.62 5.47
C VAL A 358 -20.76 7.53 6.05
N TYR A 359 -20.15 6.45 6.56
CA TYR A 359 -20.85 5.29 7.12
C TYR A 359 -20.78 5.26 8.65
N LYS A 360 -19.70 5.80 9.23
CA LYS A 360 -19.53 5.92 10.68
C LYS A 360 -18.92 7.27 11.00
N LYS A 361 -19.51 7.96 11.98
CA LYS A 361 -19.03 9.23 12.51
C LYS A 361 -19.30 9.28 14.01
N SER A 362 -18.34 8.86 14.82
CA SER A 362 -18.38 8.96 16.28
C SER A 362 -17.02 9.37 16.84
N THR A 363 -16.97 9.68 18.13
CA THR A 363 -15.74 10.02 18.86
C THR A 363 -14.74 8.86 19.00
N SER A 364 -15.15 7.64 18.63
CA SER A 364 -14.34 6.42 18.73
C SER A 364 -14.05 5.75 17.38
N ALA A 365 -14.83 6.08 16.33
CA ALA A 365 -14.68 5.46 15.01
C ALA A 365 -15.20 6.37 13.89
N LEU A 366 -14.41 6.47 12.83
CA LEU A 366 -14.75 7.17 11.60
C LEU A 366 -14.66 6.20 10.43
N SER A 367 -15.62 6.25 9.50
CA SER A 367 -15.58 5.44 8.28
C SER A 367 -16.25 6.13 7.12
N TRP A 368 -15.56 6.15 5.97
CA TRP A 368 -16.02 6.83 4.77
C TRP A 368 -15.56 6.08 3.51
N ILE A 369 -16.19 6.39 2.40
CA ILE A 369 -15.80 5.98 1.05
C ILE A 369 -15.60 7.22 0.21
N VAL A 370 -14.59 7.19 -0.67
CA VAL A 370 -14.40 8.15 -1.75
C VAL A 370 -14.50 7.42 -3.07
N ASP A 371 -15.27 8.00 -3.99
CA ASP A 371 -15.33 7.60 -5.40
C ASP A 371 -14.86 8.77 -6.25
N HIS A 372 -13.82 8.56 -7.04
CA HIS A 372 -13.30 9.53 -7.99
C HIS A 372 -13.61 9.03 -9.39
N GLN A 373 -14.37 9.83 -10.15
CA GLN A 373 -14.72 9.58 -11.56
C GLN A 373 -14.60 10.90 -12.32
N ILE A 374 -13.37 11.38 -12.50
CA ILE A 374 -13.15 12.71 -13.08
C ILE A 374 -12.95 12.59 -14.57
N ALA A 375 -13.93 13.15 -15.30
CA ALA A 375 -13.94 13.17 -16.75
C ALA A 375 -12.71 13.86 -17.35
N PHE A 376 -12.28 13.34 -18.49
CA PHE A 376 -11.24 13.98 -19.28
C PHE A 376 -11.79 15.26 -19.93
N PRO A 377 -11.18 16.43 -19.71
CA PRO A 377 -11.84 17.70 -20.02
C PRO A 377 -11.84 18.08 -21.50
N PHE A 378 -11.06 17.42 -22.36
CA PHE A 378 -10.91 17.80 -23.77
C PHE A 378 -11.86 17.10 -24.73
N ASP A 379 -12.27 15.88 -24.43
CA ASP A 379 -13.15 15.09 -25.29
C ASP A 379 -13.93 14.10 -24.41
N TRP A 380 -15.24 14.02 -24.66
CA TRP A 380 -16.17 13.19 -23.89
C TRP A 380 -15.96 11.69 -24.13
N SER A 381 -15.23 11.30 -25.17
CA SER A 381 -15.01 9.91 -25.54
C SER A 381 -13.87 9.21 -24.79
N TYR A 382 -13.09 9.95 -24.00
CA TYR A 382 -12.20 9.31 -23.01
C TYR A 382 -13.02 8.70 -21.88
N PRO A 383 -12.54 7.61 -21.28
CA PRO A 383 -13.02 7.22 -19.97
C PRO A 383 -12.65 8.29 -18.93
N ASP A 384 -13.37 8.26 -17.81
CA ASP A 384 -13.01 9.04 -16.63
C ASP A 384 -11.72 8.47 -16.04
N ILE A 385 -10.97 9.28 -15.30
CA ILE A 385 -9.91 8.77 -14.42
C ILE A 385 -10.60 8.29 -13.15
N ASP A 386 -10.46 7.02 -12.85
CA ASP A 386 -11.16 6.35 -11.76
C ASP A 386 -10.22 5.91 -10.63
N TYR A 387 -10.64 6.20 -9.41
CA TYR A 387 -10.19 5.47 -8.22
C TYR A 387 -11.30 5.45 -7.18
N SER A 388 -11.28 4.48 -6.28
CA SER A 388 -12.12 4.48 -5.10
C SER A 388 -11.36 3.94 -3.92
N TYR A 389 -11.78 4.33 -2.72
CA TYR A 389 -11.32 3.69 -1.50
C TYR A 389 -12.36 3.76 -0.40
N ASN A 390 -12.38 2.75 0.45
CA ASN A 390 -13.04 2.76 1.75
C ASN A 390 -12.00 2.87 2.85
N ALA A 391 -12.26 3.69 3.86
CA ALA A 391 -11.39 3.87 5.01
C ALA A 391 -12.17 3.64 6.31
N GLN A 392 -11.54 2.95 7.25
CA GLN A 392 -12.03 2.72 8.60
C GLN A 392 -10.92 3.10 9.58
N LEU A 393 -11.22 4.05 10.45
CA LEU A 393 -10.25 4.63 11.37
C LEU A 393 -10.79 4.60 12.80
N THR A 394 -10.00 4.05 13.71
CA THR A 394 -10.20 4.10 15.16
C THR A 394 -8.89 4.53 15.82
N LYS A 395 -8.91 4.66 17.15
CA LYS A 395 -7.73 5.00 17.96
C LYS A 395 -6.49 4.12 17.67
N TYR A 396 -6.71 2.82 17.45
CA TYR A 396 -5.66 1.81 17.30
C TYR A 396 -5.57 1.19 15.91
N LYS A 397 -6.50 1.53 14.98
CA LYS A 397 -6.60 0.85 13.69
C LYS A 397 -6.83 1.81 12.55
N LEU A 398 -6.11 1.60 11.45
CA LEU A 398 -6.46 2.12 10.14
C LEU A 398 -6.56 0.96 9.16
N LYS A 399 -7.73 0.79 8.55
CA LYS A 399 -7.95 -0.13 7.43
C LYS A 399 -8.42 0.66 6.22
N ILE A 400 -7.71 0.54 5.11
CA ILE A 400 -8.10 1.15 3.83
C ILE A 400 -8.07 0.09 2.76
N ASN A 401 -9.13 0.02 1.96
CA ASN A 401 -9.14 -0.77 0.75
C ASN A 401 -9.49 0.14 -0.41
N GLY A 402 -8.72 0.08 -1.48
CA GLY A 402 -8.94 0.92 -2.64
C GLY A 402 -8.67 0.20 -3.95
N ASN A 403 -8.97 0.89 -5.02
CA ASN A 403 -8.75 0.42 -6.37
C ASN A 403 -8.56 1.65 -7.27
N HIS A 404 -7.75 1.54 -8.31
CA HIS A 404 -7.49 2.65 -9.22
C HIS A 404 -7.16 2.16 -10.64
N ASP A 405 -7.25 3.09 -11.59
CA ASP A 405 -6.77 2.88 -12.95
C ASP A 405 -5.24 2.76 -13.01
N GLY A 406 -4.71 2.17 -14.08
CA GLY A 406 -3.26 2.01 -14.24
C GLY A 406 -2.50 3.29 -14.63
N ALA A 407 -3.20 4.39 -14.90
CA ALA A 407 -2.60 5.70 -15.18
C ALA A 407 -3.57 6.82 -14.74
N PRO A 408 -3.07 7.99 -14.29
CA PRO A 408 -1.66 8.39 -14.23
C PRO A 408 -0.98 7.87 -12.93
N ASN A 409 -0.04 8.62 -12.32
CA ASN A 409 0.46 8.23 -11.00
C ASN A 409 -0.59 8.53 -9.93
N HIS A 410 -0.65 7.66 -8.92
CA HIS A 410 -1.51 7.81 -7.74
C HIS A 410 -0.64 7.88 -6.49
N GLU A 411 -0.97 8.76 -5.56
CA GLU A 411 -0.29 8.84 -4.27
C GLU A 411 -1.30 9.14 -3.16
N PHE A 412 -1.13 8.49 -2.01
CA PHE A 412 -2.02 8.62 -0.87
C PHE A 412 -1.20 8.72 0.41
N TYR A 413 -1.45 9.77 1.19
CA TYR A 413 -0.78 10.04 2.46
C TYR A 413 -1.80 10.29 3.57
N LEU A 414 -1.44 9.90 4.78
CA LEU A 414 -2.06 10.35 6.02
C LEU A 414 -1.16 11.42 6.63
N ILE A 415 -1.68 12.63 6.75
CA ILE A 415 -1.02 13.76 7.40
C ILE A 415 -1.62 13.92 8.80
N SER A 416 -0.78 13.85 9.82
CA SER A 416 -1.13 14.05 11.23
C SER A 416 -0.19 15.08 11.89
N PRO A 417 -0.53 15.57 13.09
CA PRO A 417 0.37 16.42 13.87
C PRO A 417 1.70 15.73 14.22
N SER A 418 1.69 14.40 14.34
CA SER A 418 2.86 13.58 14.66
C SER A 418 3.76 13.27 13.45
N GLY A 419 3.31 13.55 12.22
CA GLY A 419 4.09 13.32 11.01
C GLY A 419 3.23 12.97 9.80
N THR A 420 3.87 12.57 8.72
CA THR A 420 3.18 12.04 7.52
C THR A 420 3.47 10.57 7.37
N ARG A 421 2.43 9.78 7.15
CA ARG A 421 2.52 8.35 6.84
C ARG A 421 2.16 8.12 5.38
N PHE A 422 2.94 7.27 4.73
CA PHE A 422 2.64 6.77 3.39
C PHE A 422 1.51 5.74 3.49
N ILE A 423 0.53 5.82 2.60
CA ILE A 423 -0.60 4.88 2.55
C ILE A 423 -0.52 3.99 1.32
N HIS A 424 -0.40 4.60 0.13
CA HIS A 424 -0.36 3.90 -1.14
C HIS A 424 0.29 4.74 -2.23
N SER A 425 0.89 4.10 -3.22
CA SER A 425 1.24 4.75 -4.47
C SER A 425 1.22 3.80 -5.65
N HIS A 426 0.95 4.37 -6.82
CA HIS A 426 1.11 3.73 -8.11
C HIS A 426 1.93 4.62 -9.04
N SER A 427 2.86 4.00 -9.77
CA SER A 427 3.72 4.67 -10.74
C SER A 427 3.54 4.06 -12.10
N VAL A 428 3.28 4.90 -13.10
CA VAL A 428 3.55 4.55 -14.49
C VAL A 428 5.06 4.34 -14.67
N LYS A 429 5.45 3.37 -15.50
CA LYS A 429 6.84 3.00 -15.78
C LYS A 429 7.41 3.80 -16.94
N SER A 430 6.57 4.12 -17.92
CA SER A 430 7.00 4.81 -19.13
C SER A 430 5.97 5.81 -19.62
N LYS A 431 6.35 6.65 -20.59
CA LYS A 431 5.38 7.51 -21.30
C LYS A 431 4.37 6.69 -22.11
N THR A 432 4.69 5.44 -22.46
CA THR A 432 3.81 4.56 -23.22
C THR A 432 2.58 4.19 -22.39
N ASP A 433 2.74 3.99 -21.07
CA ASP A 433 1.64 3.63 -20.14
C ASP A 433 0.44 4.56 -20.17
N PHE A 434 0.59 5.78 -20.67
CA PHE A 434 -0.52 6.72 -20.81
C PHE A 434 -1.58 6.26 -21.81
N TRP A 435 -1.32 5.22 -22.61
CA TRP A 435 -2.37 4.53 -23.36
C TRP A 435 -3.48 3.97 -22.44
N LYS A 436 -3.15 3.63 -21.18
CA LYS A 436 -4.10 3.14 -20.16
C LYS A 436 -5.20 4.16 -19.85
N LEU A 437 -5.01 5.45 -20.18
CA LEU A 437 -6.08 6.47 -20.13
C LEU A 437 -7.23 6.20 -21.12
N LEU A 438 -7.09 5.26 -22.06
CA LEU A 438 -8.15 4.82 -22.97
C LEU A 438 -8.82 3.52 -22.51
N ASP A 439 -8.25 2.87 -21.50
CA ASP A 439 -8.80 1.65 -20.96
C ASP A 439 -9.78 1.93 -19.83
N ARG A 440 -10.74 1.03 -19.64
CA ARG A 440 -11.73 1.14 -18.58
C ARG A 440 -11.49 0.00 -17.62
N GLY A 441 -11.18 0.32 -16.37
CA GLY A 441 -11.16 -0.71 -15.35
C GLY A 441 -10.28 -0.36 -14.16
N LEU A 442 -10.93 -0.31 -13.01
CA LEU A 442 -10.29 -0.43 -11.70
C LEU A 442 -9.75 -1.87 -11.54
N LEU A 443 -8.55 -2.10 -12.08
CA LEU A 443 -7.84 -3.40 -12.13
C LEU A 443 -6.64 -3.48 -11.18
N ASN A 444 -6.51 -2.51 -10.27
CA ASN A 444 -5.41 -2.44 -9.31
C ASN A 444 -5.96 -2.31 -7.89
N PRO A 445 -6.68 -3.32 -7.36
CA PRO A 445 -7.07 -3.34 -5.97
C PRO A 445 -5.85 -3.35 -5.05
N TRP A 446 -5.95 -2.58 -3.98
CA TRP A 446 -4.93 -2.51 -2.95
C TRP A 446 -5.57 -2.40 -1.57
N SER A 447 -4.91 -2.94 -0.55
CA SER A 447 -5.32 -2.79 0.84
C SER A 447 -4.15 -2.40 1.73
N LEU A 448 -4.48 -1.70 2.82
CA LEU A 448 -3.58 -1.34 3.89
C LEU A 448 -4.29 -1.61 5.22
N THR A 449 -3.63 -2.36 6.11
CA THR A 449 -4.04 -2.48 7.51
C THR A 449 -2.87 -2.11 8.42
N ILE A 450 -3.08 -1.13 9.29
CA ILE A 450 -2.12 -0.71 10.31
C ILE A 450 -2.57 -1.19 11.67
#